data_AF-A0A9E4B023-F1
#
_entry.id   AF-A0A9E4B023-F1
#
_cell.length_a   1.000
_cell.length_b   1.000
_cell.length_c   1.000
_cell.angle_alpha   90.00
_cell.angle_beta   90.00
_cell.angle_gamma   90.00
#
_symmetry.space_group_name_H-M   'P 1'
#
loop_
_entity.id
_entity.type
_entity.pdbx_description
1 polymer ?
#
loop_
_entity_poly.entity_id
_entity_poly.type
_entity_poly.pdbx_seq_one_letter_code
_entity_poly.pdbx_strand_id
1 'polypeptide(L)' 'MRNEFTAVIEMEDGWFIAYCPEIPGANGQGRTKDAVRETVAPE' A
#
# COMPACT_ATOMS: atom_id res chain seq x y z
N MET A 1 5.55 11.53 -18.19
CA MET A 1 4.41 11.92 -17.34
C MET A 1 4.70 11.37 -15.95
N ARG A 2 4.55 12.15 -14.88
CA ARG A 2 4.81 11.71 -13.51
C ARG A 2 3.48 11.68 -12.79
N ASN A 3 3.09 10.51 -12.30
CA ASN A 3 1.87 10.35 -11.51
C ASN A 3 2.29 10.20 -10.06
N GLU A 4 1.73 11.02 -9.18
CA GLU A 4 1.94 10.96 -7.74
C GLU A 4 0.60 10.59 -7.09
N PHE A 5 0.63 9.62 -6.18
CA PHE A 5 -0.54 9.11 -5.49
C PHE A 5 -0.22 8.87 -4.02
N THR A 6 -1.26 8.84 -3.20
CA THR A 6 -1.15 8.63 -1.76
C THR A 6 -1.28 7.14 -1.44
N ALA A 7 -0.26 6.58 -0.79
CA ALA A 7 -0.37 5.27 -0.15
C ALA A 7 -0.67 5.47 1.34
N VAL A 8 -1.79 4.93 1.80
CA VAL A 8 -2.12 4.82 3.22
C VAL A 8 -1.57 3.47 3.72
N ILE A 9 -0.91 3.46 4.88
CA ILE A 9 -0.44 2.24 5.54
C ILE A 9 -0.97 2.22 6.96
N GLU A 10 -1.77 1.21 7.28
CA GLU A 10 -2.34 0.97 8.60
C GLU A 10 -1.69 -0.26 9.24
N MET A 11 -1.65 -0.30 10.57
CA MET A 11 -1.19 -1.45 11.32
C MET A 11 -2.31 -1.95 12.22
N GLU A 12 -2.73 -3.20 11.99
CA GLU A 12 -3.82 -3.85 12.69
C GLU A 12 -3.44 -5.30 12.97
N ASP A 13 -3.62 -5.76 14.21
CA ASP A 13 -3.37 -7.15 14.64
C ASP A 13 -2.01 -7.75 14.20
N GLY A 14 -0.96 -6.92 14.19
CA GLY A 14 0.39 -7.32 13.78
C GLY A 14 0.53 -7.57 12.27
N TRP A 15 -0.36 -6.98 11.48
CA TRP A 15 -0.28 -6.88 10.03
C TRP A 15 -0.22 -5.40 9.63
N PHE A 16 0.48 -5.13 8.54
CA PHE A 16 0.40 -3.89 7.81
C PHE A 16 -0.56 -4.08 6.64
N ILE A 17 -1.49 -3.15 6.47
CA ILE A 17 -2.41 -3.07 5.34
C ILE A 17 -2.09 -1.78 4.61
N ALA A 18 -1.96 -1.84 3.29
CA ALA A 18 -1.72 -0.67 2.48
C ALA A 18 -2.71 -0.57 1.33
N TYR A 19 -3.13 0.65 1.03
CA TYR A 19 -4.05 0.94 -0.06
C TYR A 19 -3.83 2.35 -0.62
N CYS A 20 -4.24 2.56 -1.87
CA CYS A 20 -4.28 3.88 -2.50
C CYS A 20 -5.74 4.33 -2.70
N PRO A 21 -6.21 5.36 -1.97
CA PRO A 21 -7.56 5.89 -2.14
C PRO A 21 -7.87 6.36 -3.57
N GLU A 22 -6.84 6.84 -4.30
CA GLU A 22 -6.98 7.33 -5.67
C GLU A 22 -7.07 6.21 -6.72
N ILE A 23 -6.59 5.00 -6.41
CA ILE A 23 -6.51 3.87 -7.36
C ILE A 23 -7.24 2.65 -6.79
N PRO A 24 -8.52 2.44 -7.16
CA PRO A 24 -9.27 1.27 -6.75
C PRO A 24 -8.53 -0.02 -7.12
N GLY A 25 -8.32 -0.90 -6.13
CA GLY A 25 -7.66 -2.19 -6.32
C GLY A 25 -6.14 -2.18 -6.07
N ALA A 26 -5.51 -1.02 -5.92
CA ALA A 26 -4.13 -0.92 -5.45
C ALA A 26 -4.08 -1.13 -3.93
N ASN A 27 -4.01 -2.40 -3.51
CA ASN A 27 -4.01 -2.80 -2.10
C ASN A 27 -2.98 -3.91 -1.85
N GLY A 28 -2.49 -4.02 -0.62
CA GLY A 28 -1.74 -5.18 -0.19
C GLY A 28 -1.53 -5.27 1.31
N GLN A 29 -0.94 -6.37 1.76
CA GLN A 29 -0.75 -6.67 3.18
C GLN A 29 0.60 -7.35 3.44
N GLY A 30 1.16 -7.15 4.63
CA GLY A 30 2.46 -7.71 5.00
C GLY A 30 2.70 -7.69 6.50
N ARG A 31 3.67 -8.48 6.97
CA ARG A 31 4.10 -8.46 8.37
C ARG A 31 5.10 -7.34 8.69
N THR A 32 5.58 -6.64 7.66
CA THR A 32 6.51 -5.51 7.78
C THR A 32 6.09 -4.38 6.85
N LYS A 33 6.54 -3.15 7.15
CA LYS A 33 6.28 -1.99 6.30
C LYS A 33 6.88 -2.15 4.90
N ASP A 34 8.08 -2.70 4.78
CA ASP A 34 8.70 -2.97 3.47
C ASP A 34 7.88 -3.95 2.65
N ALA A 35 7.43 -5.06 3.25
CA ALA A 35 6.63 -6.06 2.54
C ALA A 35 5.31 -5.47 1.99
N VAL A 36 4.69 -4.54 2.73
CA VAL A 36 3.47 -3.89 2.25
C VAL A 36 3.76 -2.86 1.15
N ARG A 37 4.92 -2.23 1.17
CA ARG A 37 5.27 -1.15 0.23
C ARG A 37 5.47 -1.65 -1.20
N GLU A 38 6.01 -2.85 -1.36
CA GLU A 38 6.20 -3.49 -2.66
C GLU A 38 4.86 -3.90 -3.31
N THR A 39 3.81 -4.15 -2.51
CA THR A 39 2.52 -4.63 -3.02
C THR A 39 1.64 -3.55 -3.66
N VAL A 40 1.87 -2.28 -3.36
CA VAL A 40 1.03 -1.15 -3.83
C VAL A 40 1.73 -0.32 -4.91
N ALA A 41 2.89 -0.76 -5.39
CA ALA A 41 3.59 -0.07 -6.47
C ALA A 41 2.83 -0.24 -7.80
N PRO A 42 2.39 0.83 -8.46
CA PRO A 42 1.99 0.73 -9.86
C PRO A 42 3.24 0.42 -10.71
N GLU A 43 3.13 -0.53 -11.64
CA GLU A 43 4.12 -0.78 -12.70
C GLU A 43 4.34 0.46 -13.58
#